data_AF-A0A6B1FWI0-F1
#
_entry.id   AF-A0A6B1FWI0-F1
#
_cell.length_a   1.000
_cell.length_b   1.000
_cell.length_c   1.000
_cell.angle_alpha   90.00
_cell.angle_beta   90.00
_cell.angle_gamma   90.00
#
_symmetry.space_group_name_H-M   'P 1'
#
loop_
_entity.id
_entity.type
_entity.pdbx_description
1 polymer ?
#
loop_
_entity_poly.entity_id
_entity_poly.type
_entity_poly.pdbx_seq_one_letter_code
_entity_poly.pdbx_strand_id
1 'polypeptide(L)'
;DWDVTPDQENPMEPAGLDEELVGLTLGEEKSFEIAWPEDSPSMHAGSTVRFSVKVHKTQAFETPAELTDEIAQNFGPDFETAADLLDDLRENALQEAAQQAENEHVQKVLQELVDISDLAYPPVAVDLEIDRLVRNFDMRIRQMGLQGMEQYLEMSGQTIEDYRESLREDAEKSLQIELALAELSTCEKLAVSEEEFEAHIGDVAAPLPEDADEEAVKARDDMLEMMRAEHSRPLIESEILREKSVNLLLAIARGEDIPEPEADDSESEEPEQSTAEASAQTETAVESEQGEEAATEESADA
;
A
#
# COMPACT_ATOMS: atom_id res chain seq x y z
N ASP A 1 -2.74 -35.82 -24.83
CA ASP A 1 -1.63 -35.10 -25.48
C ASP A 1 -1.38 -33.82 -24.70
N TRP A 2 -0.14 -33.63 -24.27
CA TRP A 2 0.31 -32.45 -23.53
C TRP A 2 1.29 -31.69 -24.42
N ASP A 3 1.09 -30.38 -24.54
CA ASP A 3 2.07 -29.50 -25.16
C ASP A 3 3.09 -29.10 -24.09
N VAL A 4 4.36 -29.42 -24.34
CA VAL A 4 5.45 -29.22 -23.39
C VAL A 4 6.52 -28.36 -24.05
N THR A 5 6.89 -27.29 -23.36
CA THR A 5 7.99 -26.40 -23.75
C THR A 5 9.08 -26.51 -22.69
N PRO A 6 10.21 -27.18 -22.98
CA PRO A 6 11.34 -27.22 -22.07
C PRO A 6 11.91 -25.81 -21.87
N ASP A 7 12.08 -25.39 -20.61
CA ASP A 7 12.59 -24.06 -20.25
C ASP A 7 13.66 -24.20 -19.16
N GLN A 8 14.84 -23.60 -19.35
CA GLN A 8 15.92 -23.66 -18.35
C GLN A 8 15.75 -22.63 -17.24
N GLU A 9 15.08 -21.51 -17.50
CA GLU A 9 14.87 -20.45 -16.50
C GLU A 9 13.70 -20.80 -15.57
N ASN A 10 12.71 -21.53 -16.09
CA ASN A 10 11.57 -22.02 -15.33
C ASN A 10 11.35 -23.52 -15.61
N PRO A 11 12.23 -24.41 -15.08
CA PRO A 11 12.17 -25.83 -15.36
C PRO A 11 10.88 -26.45 -14.86
N MET A 12 10.31 -27.34 -15.67
CA MET A 12 9.04 -27.98 -15.33
C MET A 12 9.19 -28.86 -14.09
N GLU A 13 8.20 -28.82 -13.19
CA GLU A 13 8.14 -29.77 -12.08
C GLU A 13 7.69 -31.16 -12.59
N PRO A 14 8.37 -32.25 -12.20
CA PRO A 14 9.52 -32.31 -11.29
C PRO A 14 10.86 -32.02 -11.99
N ALA A 15 11.79 -31.40 -11.26
CA ALA A 15 13.13 -31.07 -11.76
C ALA A 15 13.81 -32.28 -12.43
N GLY A 16 14.29 -32.08 -13.65
CA GLY A 16 14.89 -33.13 -14.50
C GLY A 16 13.95 -33.70 -15.57
N LEU A 17 12.66 -33.34 -15.57
CA LEU A 17 11.72 -33.73 -16.63
C LEU A 17 12.18 -33.22 -18.01
N ASP A 18 12.56 -31.94 -18.08
CA ASP A 18 12.96 -31.29 -19.32
C ASP A 18 14.23 -31.92 -19.90
N GLU A 19 15.21 -32.27 -19.06
CA GLU A 19 16.44 -32.95 -19.47
C GLU A 19 16.18 -34.30 -20.13
N GLU A 20 15.19 -35.05 -19.63
CA GLU A 20 14.83 -36.35 -20.18
C GLU A 20 14.07 -36.24 -21.53
N LEU A 21 13.42 -35.10 -21.77
CA LEU A 21 12.72 -34.80 -23.01
C LEU A 21 13.62 -34.21 -24.10
N VAL A 22 14.68 -33.51 -23.71
CA VAL A 22 15.65 -32.91 -24.65
C VAL A 22 16.36 -34.01 -25.46
N GLY A 23 16.39 -33.83 -26.78
CA GLY A 23 17.04 -34.75 -27.72
C GLY A 23 16.15 -35.87 -28.26
N LEU A 24 14.91 -36.00 -27.78
CA LEU A 24 13.94 -36.93 -28.34
C LEU A 24 13.49 -36.51 -29.75
N THR A 25 13.32 -37.50 -30.62
CA THR A 25 12.87 -37.29 -32.00
C THR A 25 11.39 -37.64 -32.18
N LEU A 26 10.78 -37.17 -33.27
CA LEU A 26 9.37 -37.38 -33.55
C LEU A 26 9.04 -38.88 -33.65
N GLY A 27 8.05 -39.32 -32.87
CA GLY A 27 7.62 -40.72 -32.79
C GLY A 27 8.43 -41.59 -31.81
N GLU A 28 9.45 -41.03 -31.16
CA GLU A 28 10.27 -41.74 -30.17
C GLU A 28 9.49 -41.95 -28.86
N GLU A 29 9.65 -43.14 -28.28
CA GLU A 29 9.07 -43.53 -27.01
C GLU A 29 10.21 -43.70 -26.00
N LYS A 30 10.12 -42.98 -24.87
CA LYS A 30 11.10 -43.06 -23.78
C LYS A 30 10.38 -43.25 -22.47
N SER A 31 10.94 -44.10 -21.62
CA SER A 31 10.46 -44.29 -20.26
C SER A 31 11.60 -44.01 -19.28
N PHE A 32 11.32 -43.18 -18.28
CA PHE A 32 12.26 -42.78 -17.24
C PHE A 32 11.52 -42.61 -15.91
N GLU A 33 12.27 -42.58 -14.82
CA GLU A 33 11.73 -42.43 -13.46
C GLU A 33 12.25 -41.13 -12.87
N ILE A 34 11.35 -40.30 -12.33
CA ILE A 34 11.71 -39.07 -11.64
C ILE A 34 11.20 -39.15 -10.20
N ALA A 35 12.05 -38.77 -9.26
CA ALA A 35 11.68 -38.62 -7.87
C ALA A 35 11.11 -37.22 -7.63
N TRP A 36 9.89 -37.14 -7.09
CA TRP A 36 9.32 -35.86 -6.69
C TRP A 36 9.94 -35.39 -5.37
N PRO A 37 10.33 -34.11 -5.24
CA PRO A 37 10.77 -33.54 -3.97
C PRO A 37 9.72 -33.74 -2.87
N GLU A 38 10.15 -33.93 -1.62
CA GLU A 38 9.23 -33.99 -0.46
C GLU A 38 8.54 -32.64 -0.20
N ASP A 39 9.17 -31.53 -0.60
CA ASP A 39 8.71 -30.15 -0.39
C ASP A 39 7.91 -29.59 -1.58
N SER A 40 7.47 -30.45 -2.52
CA SER A 40 6.65 -30.01 -3.66
C SER A 40 5.17 -29.95 -3.27
N PRO A 41 4.40 -28.95 -3.74
CA PRO A 41 2.95 -28.87 -3.53
C PRO A 41 2.15 -29.95 -4.30
N SER A 42 2.83 -30.83 -5.04
CA SER A 42 2.21 -31.90 -5.82
C SER A 42 1.68 -33.05 -4.96
N MET A 43 0.59 -33.70 -5.42
CA MET A 43 0.06 -34.94 -4.84
C MET A 43 1.05 -36.13 -4.86
N HIS A 44 2.16 -36.00 -5.58
CA HIS A 44 3.22 -37.00 -5.71
C HIS A 44 4.48 -36.69 -4.89
N ALA A 45 4.43 -35.68 -4.00
CA ALA A 45 5.54 -35.33 -3.11
C ALA A 45 6.14 -36.56 -2.41
N GLY A 46 7.47 -36.69 -2.45
CA GLY A 46 8.21 -37.82 -1.87
C GLY A 46 8.05 -39.18 -2.57
N SER A 47 7.35 -39.25 -3.70
CA SER A 47 7.16 -40.48 -4.48
C SER A 47 8.01 -40.51 -5.76
N THR A 48 8.44 -41.69 -6.17
CA THR A 48 9.08 -41.90 -7.49
C THR A 48 8.01 -42.27 -8.52
N VAL A 49 7.88 -41.47 -9.57
CA VAL A 49 6.91 -41.66 -10.65
C VAL A 49 7.62 -42.09 -11.92
N ARG A 50 7.09 -43.12 -12.58
CA ARG A 50 7.56 -43.57 -13.89
C ARG A 50 6.78 -42.88 -14.99
N PHE A 51 7.47 -42.13 -15.84
CA PHE A 51 6.92 -41.52 -17.03
C PHE A 51 7.15 -42.40 -18.24
N SER A 52 6.14 -42.49 -19.11
CA SER A 52 6.25 -43.10 -20.44
C SER A 52 5.78 -42.06 -21.45
N VAL A 53 6.74 -41.45 -22.15
CA VAL A 53 6.50 -40.34 -23.07
C VAL A 53 6.60 -40.83 -24.50
N LYS A 54 5.69 -40.35 -25.35
CA LYS A 54 5.71 -40.54 -26.79
C LYS A 54 5.65 -39.19 -27.47
N VAL A 55 6.62 -38.87 -28.32
CA VAL A 55 6.65 -37.60 -29.03
C VAL A 55 5.69 -37.65 -30.22
N HIS A 56 4.56 -36.95 -30.12
CA HIS A 56 3.58 -36.87 -31.21
C HIS A 56 3.92 -35.79 -32.24
N LYS A 57 4.44 -34.66 -31.78
CA LYS A 57 4.74 -33.49 -32.60
C LYS A 57 5.88 -32.71 -31.94
N THR A 58 6.77 -32.15 -32.76
CA THR A 58 7.80 -31.21 -32.33
C THR A 58 7.58 -29.91 -33.08
N GLN A 59 7.50 -28.79 -32.37
CA GLN A 59 7.38 -27.46 -32.95
C GLN A 59 8.58 -26.64 -32.47
N ALA A 60 9.19 -25.87 -33.37
CA ALA A 60 10.20 -24.89 -33.00
C ALA A 60 9.52 -23.52 -32.93
N PHE A 61 9.86 -22.76 -31.88
CA PHE A 61 9.50 -21.35 -31.83
C PHE A 61 10.54 -20.59 -32.65
N GLU A 62 10.15 -20.12 -33.83
CA GLU A 62 10.99 -19.25 -34.65
C GLU A 62 10.68 -17.80 -34.28
N THR A 63 11.57 -17.17 -33.52
CA THR A 63 11.54 -15.71 -33.39
C THR A 63 11.95 -15.11 -34.73
N PRO A 64 11.17 -14.18 -35.32
CA PRO A 64 11.61 -13.45 -36.49
C PRO A 64 12.96 -12.78 -36.22
N ALA A 65 13.89 -12.88 -37.18
CA ALA A 65 15.24 -12.35 -37.01
C ALA A 65 15.29 -10.81 -36.97
N GLU A 66 14.27 -10.16 -37.53
CA GLU A 66 14.17 -8.71 -37.62
C GLU A 66 12.74 -8.28 -37.30
N LEU A 67 12.60 -7.12 -36.67
CA LEU A 67 11.31 -6.47 -36.48
C LEU A 67 10.88 -5.85 -37.82
N THR A 68 9.80 -6.38 -38.39
CA THR A 68 9.22 -5.91 -39.66
C THR A 68 7.88 -5.23 -39.43
N ASP A 69 7.43 -4.43 -40.38
CA ASP A 69 6.13 -3.74 -40.32
C ASP A 69 4.97 -4.73 -40.15
N GLU A 70 5.06 -5.92 -40.77
CA GLU A 70 4.06 -6.99 -40.60
C GLU A 70 4.01 -7.52 -39.16
N ILE A 71 5.16 -7.55 -38.46
CA ILE A 71 5.22 -7.94 -37.07
C ILE A 71 4.61 -6.85 -36.19
N ALA A 72 4.94 -5.58 -36.45
CA ALA A 72 4.38 -4.44 -35.72
C ALA A 72 2.84 -4.42 -35.79
N GLN A 73 2.28 -4.66 -36.98
CA GLN A 73 0.83 -4.73 -37.20
C GLN A 73 0.14 -5.87 -36.44
N ASN A 74 0.87 -6.92 -36.01
CA ASN A 74 0.30 -7.96 -35.16
C ASN A 74 0.09 -7.50 -33.71
N PHE A 75 0.76 -6.44 -33.25
CA PHE A 75 0.63 -5.91 -31.89
C PHE A 75 -0.56 -4.96 -31.72
N GLY A 76 -1.08 -4.39 -32.81
CA GLY A 76 -2.25 -3.51 -32.76
C GLY A 76 -2.46 -2.69 -34.03
N PRO A 77 -3.65 -2.09 -34.19
CA PRO A 77 -3.96 -1.23 -35.33
C PRO A 77 -3.15 0.08 -35.34
N ASP A 78 -2.58 0.47 -34.20
CA ASP A 78 -1.83 1.72 -34.03
C ASP A 78 -0.35 1.61 -34.49
N PHE A 79 0.13 0.39 -34.77
CA PHE A 79 1.51 0.13 -35.16
C PHE A 79 1.61 -0.24 -36.65
N GLU A 80 1.62 0.78 -37.51
CA GLU A 80 1.70 0.57 -38.97
C GLU A 80 3.09 0.11 -39.40
N THR A 81 4.14 0.57 -38.71
CA THR A 81 5.54 0.25 -39.00
C THR A 81 6.29 -0.29 -37.79
N ALA A 82 7.42 -0.97 -38.04
CA ALA A 82 8.35 -1.38 -36.99
C ALA A 82 8.92 -0.19 -36.19
N ALA A 83 8.99 1.00 -36.79
CA ALA A 83 9.44 2.21 -36.12
C ALA A 83 8.41 2.70 -35.10
N ASP A 84 7.12 2.69 -35.44
CA ASP A 84 6.05 3.14 -34.54
C ASP A 84 6.00 2.29 -33.26
N LEU A 85 6.14 0.97 -33.42
CA LEU A 85 6.22 0.05 -32.27
C LEU A 85 7.47 0.31 -31.41
N LEU A 86 8.61 0.61 -32.02
CA LEU A 86 9.84 0.91 -31.28
C LEU A 86 9.76 2.23 -30.52
N ASP A 87 9.12 3.24 -31.11
CA ASP A 87 8.95 4.55 -30.47
C ASP A 87 7.98 4.45 -29.28
N ASP A 88 6.86 3.73 -29.43
CA ASP A 88 5.93 3.46 -28.31
C ASP A 88 6.59 2.65 -27.18
N LEU A 89 7.30 1.56 -27.52
CA LEU A 89 8.07 0.79 -26.53
C LEU A 89 9.09 1.67 -25.81
N ARG A 90 9.72 2.60 -26.53
CA ARG A 90 10.69 3.52 -25.94
C ARG A 90 10.00 4.52 -25.01
N GLU A 91 8.87 5.07 -25.41
CA GLU A 91 8.09 6.00 -24.58
C GLU A 91 7.60 5.32 -23.31
N ASN A 92 7.01 4.13 -23.43
CA ASN A 92 6.59 3.31 -22.29
C ASN A 92 7.77 2.98 -21.36
N ALA A 93 8.90 2.51 -21.90
CA ALA A 93 10.08 2.23 -21.10
C ALA A 93 10.65 3.48 -20.41
N LEU A 94 10.61 4.64 -21.06
CA LEU A 94 11.02 5.91 -20.45
C LEU A 94 10.07 6.34 -19.34
N GLN A 95 8.76 6.17 -19.53
CA GLN A 95 7.75 6.48 -18.52
C GLN A 95 7.89 5.56 -17.30
N GLU A 96 8.06 4.26 -17.52
CA GLU A 96 8.33 3.28 -16.45
C GLU A 96 9.61 3.63 -15.69
N ALA A 97 10.70 3.94 -16.40
CA ALA A 97 11.96 4.31 -15.79
C ALA A 97 11.87 5.62 -15.01
N ALA A 98 11.13 6.62 -15.52
CA ALA A 98 10.90 7.89 -14.84
C ALA A 98 10.07 7.69 -13.56
N GLN A 99 8.98 6.92 -13.64
CA GLN A 99 8.14 6.61 -12.48
C GLN A 99 8.92 5.83 -11.43
N GLN A 100 9.74 4.85 -11.84
CA GLN A 100 10.59 4.10 -10.93
C GLN A 100 11.61 5.02 -10.25
N ALA A 101 12.30 5.87 -11.01
CA ALA A 101 13.27 6.81 -10.46
C ALA A 101 12.62 7.80 -9.47
N GLU A 102 11.42 8.28 -9.76
CA GLU A 102 10.65 9.15 -8.87
C GLU A 102 10.26 8.41 -7.58
N ASN A 103 9.73 7.19 -7.68
CA ASN A 103 9.38 6.37 -6.52
C ASN A 103 10.61 6.09 -5.65
N GLU A 104 11.75 5.72 -6.26
CA GLU A 104 13.00 5.50 -5.54
C GLU A 104 13.51 6.77 -4.85
N HIS A 105 13.34 7.93 -5.49
CA HIS A 105 13.69 9.21 -4.88
C HIS A 105 12.81 9.50 -3.68
N VAL A 106 11.48 9.40 -3.82
CA VAL A 106 10.51 9.59 -2.72
C VAL A 106 10.86 8.69 -1.53
N GLN A 107 11.09 7.40 -1.78
CA GLN A 107 11.45 6.45 -0.73
C GLN A 107 12.74 6.84 0.00
N LYS A 108 13.76 7.31 -0.73
CA LYS A 108 15.01 7.79 -0.12
C LYS A 108 14.79 9.02 0.75
N VAL A 109 14.03 10.01 0.29
CA VAL A 109 13.79 11.22 1.09
C VAL A 109 12.96 10.90 2.34
N LEU A 110 11.95 10.03 2.23
CA LEU A 110 11.18 9.58 3.39
C LEU A 110 12.05 8.80 4.40
N GLN A 111 12.95 7.95 3.91
CA GLN A 111 13.89 7.26 4.79
C GLN A 111 14.84 8.23 5.49
N GLU A 112 15.38 9.22 4.77
CA GLU A 112 16.22 10.26 5.36
C GLU A 112 15.47 11.07 6.43
N LEU A 113 14.18 11.37 6.22
CA LEU A 113 13.33 12.03 7.22
C LEU A 113 13.24 11.20 8.51
N VAL A 114 13.02 9.89 8.38
CA VAL A 114 12.95 8.99 9.53
C VAL A 114 14.31 8.91 10.24
N ASP A 115 15.41 8.81 9.49
CA ASP A 115 16.76 8.69 10.04
C ASP A 115 17.20 9.91 10.86
N ILE A 116 16.70 11.11 10.53
CA ILE A 116 16.97 12.35 11.29
C ILE A 116 15.97 12.59 12.45
N SER A 117 14.92 11.77 12.55
CA SER A 117 13.83 11.95 13.51
C SER A 117 14.00 11.05 14.74
N ASP A 118 13.79 11.61 15.94
CA ASP A 118 13.75 10.85 17.18
C ASP A 118 12.30 10.44 17.51
N LEU A 119 11.91 9.22 17.12
CA LEU A 119 10.55 8.72 17.26
C LEU A 119 10.38 7.78 18.46
N ALA A 120 9.31 7.97 19.23
CA ALA A 120 8.92 7.08 20.31
C ALA A 120 7.43 6.72 20.19
N TYR A 121 7.13 5.43 20.04
CA TYR A 121 5.77 4.93 19.90
C TYR A 121 5.59 3.63 20.71
N PRO A 122 4.38 3.37 21.23
CA PRO A 122 4.09 2.14 21.95
C PRO A 122 4.06 0.95 20.96
N PRO A 123 4.44 -0.28 21.38
CA PRO A 123 4.38 -1.47 20.52
C PRO A 123 2.98 -1.72 19.91
N VAL A 124 1.93 -1.35 20.64
CA VAL A 124 0.54 -1.45 20.19
C VAL A 124 0.28 -0.63 18.91
N ALA A 125 1.03 0.45 18.68
CA ALA A 125 0.89 1.24 17.44
C ALA A 125 1.33 0.43 16.21
N VAL A 126 2.38 -0.40 16.35
CA VAL A 126 2.83 -1.29 15.27
C VAL A 126 1.77 -2.36 14.99
N ASP A 127 1.16 -2.94 16.02
CA ASP A 127 0.11 -3.94 15.86
C ASP A 127 -1.12 -3.36 15.12
N LEU A 128 -1.48 -2.11 15.41
CA LEU A 128 -2.56 -1.41 14.71
C LEU A 128 -2.25 -1.17 13.23
N GLU A 129 -0.99 -0.86 12.90
CA GLU A 129 -0.58 -0.68 11.51
C GLU A 129 -0.56 -2.01 10.75
N ILE A 130 -0.10 -3.10 11.40
CA ILE A 130 -0.21 -4.45 10.83
C ILE A 130 -1.68 -4.78 10.55
N ASP A 131 -2.59 -4.48 11.48
CA ASP A 131 -4.04 -4.69 11.28
C ASP A 131 -4.59 -3.86 10.12
N ARG A 132 -4.05 -2.66 9.87
CA ARG A 132 -4.41 -1.83 8.73
C ARG A 132 -3.92 -2.44 7.41
N LEU A 133 -2.65 -2.85 7.35
CA LEU A 133 -2.05 -3.49 6.17
C LEU A 133 -2.77 -4.79 5.80
N VAL A 134 -3.08 -5.63 6.80
CA VAL A 134 -3.84 -6.88 6.60
C VAL A 134 -5.24 -6.59 6.05
N ARG A 135 -5.96 -5.59 6.60
CA ARG A 135 -7.29 -5.20 6.09
C ARG A 135 -7.23 -4.68 4.66
N ASN A 136 -6.24 -3.84 4.34
CA ASN A 136 -6.05 -3.32 2.99
C ASN A 136 -5.75 -4.44 1.98
N PHE A 137 -4.98 -5.44 2.40
CA PHE A 137 -4.72 -6.61 1.56
C PHE A 137 -5.95 -7.52 1.41
N ASP A 138 -6.72 -7.76 2.47
CA ASP A 138 -7.99 -8.50 2.40
C ASP A 138 -8.98 -7.84 1.43
N MET A 139 -9.10 -6.51 1.46
CA MET A 139 -9.94 -5.78 0.50
C MET A 139 -9.49 -5.99 -0.95
N ARG A 140 -8.18 -5.92 -1.23
CA ARG A 140 -7.63 -6.18 -2.58
C ARG A 140 -7.87 -7.62 -3.03
N ILE A 141 -7.68 -8.59 -2.13
CA ILE A 141 -7.96 -10.01 -2.39
C ILE A 141 -9.43 -10.23 -2.76
N ARG A 142 -10.36 -9.60 -2.03
CA ARG A 142 -11.79 -9.68 -2.33
C ARG A 142 -12.12 -9.06 -3.68
N GLN A 143 -11.48 -7.95 -4.04
CA GLN A 143 -11.64 -7.33 -5.37
C GLN A 143 -11.13 -8.24 -6.50
N MET A 144 -10.11 -9.05 -6.26
CA MET A 144 -9.63 -10.08 -7.19
C MET A 144 -10.54 -11.33 -7.27
N GLY A 145 -11.66 -11.36 -6.53
CA GLY A 145 -12.64 -12.44 -6.56
C GLY A 145 -12.36 -13.62 -5.62
N LEU A 146 -11.36 -13.50 -4.74
CA LEU A 146 -11.10 -14.47 -3.68
C LEU A 146 -12.01 -14.21 -2.47
N GLN A 147 -12.31 -15.25 -1.69
CA GLN A 147 -13.26 -15.16 -0.57
C GLN A 147 -12.71 -14.39 0.65
N GLY A 148 -11.41 -14.08 0.64
CA GLY A 148 -10.71 -13.29 1.65
C GLY A 148 -9.32 -13.83 1.94
N MET A 149 -8.68 -13.26 2.95
CA MET A 149 -7.33 -13.60 3.41
C MET A 149 -7.13 -15.10 3.69
N GLU A 150 -8.14 -15.77 4.25
CA GLU A 150 -8.07 -17.19 4.64
C GLU A 150 -7.77 -18.10 3.44
N GLN A 151 -8.47 -17.87 2.31
CA GLN A 151 -8.26 -18.65 1.09
C GLN A 151 -6.87 -18.40 0.49
N TYR A 152 -6.36 -17.16 0.57
CA TYR A 152 -5.02 -16.83 0.11
C TYR A 152 -3.95 -17.54 0.94
N LEU A 153 -4.10 -17.54 2.26
CA LEU A 153 -3.18 -18.20 3.20
C LEU A 153 -3.19 -19.73 3.04
N GLU A 154 -4.34 -20.34 2.77
CA GLU A 154 -4.44 -21.77 2.43
C GLU A 154 -3.68 -22.11 1.14
N MET A 155 -3.75 -21.23 0.13
CA MET A 155 -3.04 -21.41 -1.14
C MET A 155 -1.52 -21.20 -1.00
N SER A 156 -1.08 -20.26 -0.14
CA SER A 156 0.33 -19.98 0.10
C SER A 156 0.97 -20.92 1.14
N GLY A 157 0.16 -21.71 1.86
CA GLY A 157 0.63 -22.61 2.91
C GLY A 157 1.16 -21.88 4.15
N GLN A 158 0.80 -20.62 4.35
CA GLN A 158 1.24 -19.79 5.47
C GLN A 158 0.12 -19.58 6.49
N THR A 159 0.46 -19.37 7.76
CA THR A 159 -0.52 -18.96 8.78
C THR A 159 -0.68 -17.43 8.78
N ILE A 160 -1.77 -16.94 9.37
CA ILE A 160 -1.97 -15.50 9.53
C ILE A 160 -0.90 -14.89 10.45
N GLU A 161 -0.43 -15.64 11.45
CA GLU A 161 0.65 -15.23 12.34
C GLU A 161 1.96 -15.06 11.58
N ASP A 162 2.33 -16.01 10.70
CA ASP A 162 3.54 -15.91 9.87
C ASP A 162 3.46 -14.70 8.93
N TYR A 163 2.30 -14.46 8.34
CA TYR A 163 2.06 -13.31 7.47
C TYR A 163 2.20 -11.99 8.24
N ARG A 164 1.60 -11.90 9.44
CA ARG A 164 1.73 -10.70 10.29
C ARG A 164 3.16 -10.44 10.74
N GLU A 165 3.91 -11.49 11.05
CA GLU A 165 5.34 -11.36 11.40
C GLU A 165 6.14 -10.83 10.22
N SER A 166 5.87 -11.32 9.00
CA SER A 166 6.53 -10.83 7.79
C SER A 166 6.26 -9.34 7.51
N LEU A 167 5.11 -8.82 7.93
CA LEU A 167 4.72 -7.42 7.78
C LEU A 167 5.29 -6.50 8.87
N ARG A 168 5.84 -7.03 9.96
CA ARG A 168 6.21 -6.21 11.12
C ARG A 168 7.27 -5.16 10.76
N GLU A 169 8.31 -5.53 10.04
CA GLU A 169 9.37 -4.59 9.64
C GLU A 169 8.83 -3.46 8.74
N ASP A 170 7.97 -3.82 7.78
CA ASP A 170 7.35 -2.85 6.89
C ASP A 170 6.36 -1.95 7.63
N ALA A 171 5.56 -2.51 8.54
CA ALA A 171 4.63 -1.75 9.38
C ALA A 171 5.37 -0.76 10.30
N GLU A 172 6.51 -1.16 10.88
CA GLU A 172 7.34 -0.26 11.68
C GLU A 172 7.85 0.92 10.85
N LYS A 173 8.37 0.67 9.64
CA LYS A 173 8.82 1.73 8.72
C LYS A 173 7.66 2.63 8.29
N SER A 174 6.53 2.07 7.89
CA SER A 174 5.34 2.84 7.50
C SER A 174 4.84 3.71 8.65
N LEU A 175 4.76 3.17 9.87
CA LEU A 175 4.35 3.95 11.05
C LEU A 175 5.33 5.09 11.34
N GLN A 176 6.64 4.84 11.26
CA GLN A 176 7.65 5.88 11.47
C GLN A 176 7.52 7.02 10.46
N ILE A 177 7.32 6.69 9.18
CA ILE A 177 7.09 7.66 8.12
C ILE A 177 5.81 8.46 8.38
N GLU A 178 4.70 7.79 8.73
CA GLU A 178 3.42 8.45 9.00
C GLU A 178 3.53 9.43 10.17
N LEU A 179 4.19 9.05 11.27
CA LEU A 179 4.41 9.92 12.43
C LEU A 179 5.31 11.12 12.09
N ALA A 180 6.39 10.89 11.33
CA ALA A 180 7.29 11.97 10.93
C ALA A 180 6.61 12.97 9.98
N LEU A 181 5.80 12.49 9.03
CA LEU A 181 5.03 13.36 8.13
C LEU A 181 3.95 14.14 8.86
N ALA A 182 3.27 13.54 9.84
CA ALA A 182 2.27 14.23 10.66
C ALA A 182 2.88 15.35 11.53
N GLU A 183 4.09 15.14 12.06
CA GLU A 183 4.81 16.19 12.78
C GLU A 183 5.27 17.30 11.82
N LEU A 184 5.77 16.93 10.62
CA LEU A 184 6.14 17.88 9.58
C LEU A 184 4.97 18.77 9.16
N SER A 185 3.79 18.19 8.93
CA SER A 185 2.59 18.96 8.59
C SER A 185 2.21 19.95 9.68
N THR A 186 2.42 19.59 10.94
CA THR A 186 2.12 20.44 12.10
C THR A 186 3.14 21.57 12.24
N CYS A 187 4.43 21.27 12.08
CA CYS A 187 5.52 22.25 12.16
C CYS A 187 5.43 23.31 11.06
N GLU A 188 5.12 22.88 9.83
CA GLU A 188 4.98 23.75 8.66
C GLU A 188 3.57 24.34 8.52
N LYS A 189 2.67 24.02 9.47
CA LYS A 189 1.29 24.52 9.55
C LYS A 189 0.53 24.32 8.23
N LEU A 190 0.68 23.14 7.64
CA LEU A 190 -0.06 22.79 6.44
C LEU A 190 -1.55 22.72 6.79
N ALA A 191 -2.35 23.46 6.03
CA ALA A 191 -3.80 23.42 6.09
C ALA A 191 -4.36 22.91 4.76
N VAL A 192 -5.54 22.32 4.80
CA VAL A 192 -6.29 21.91 3.61
C VAL A 192 -7.30 22.99 3.32
N SER A 193 -7.23 23.61 2.15
CA SER A 193 -8.26 24.55 1.73
C SER A 193 -9.51 23.80 1.26
N GLU A 194 -10.67 24.47 1.29
CA GLU A 194 -11.91 23.88 0.77
C GLU A 194 -11.79 23.55 -0.73
N GLU A 195 -11.00 24.32 -1.49
CA GLU A 195 -10.75 24.07 -2.91
C GLU A 195 -9.93 22.78 -3.12
N GLU A 196 -8.89 22.56 -2.31
CA GLU A 196 -8.10 21.33 -2.34
C GLU A 196 -8.92 20.11 -1.93
N PHE A 197 -9.78 20.27 -0.92
CA PHE A 197 -10.70 19.22 -0.47
C PHE A 197 -11.67 18.80 -1.59
N GLU A 198 -12.31 19.78 -2.25
CA GLU A 198 -13.23 19.50 -3.35
C GLU A 198 -12.51 18.94 -4.59
N ALA A 199 -11.28 19.39 -4.87
CA ALA A 199 -10.45 18.83 -5.94
C ALA A 199 -10.13 17.35 -5.69
N HIS A 200 -9.68 17.02 -4.47
CA HIS A 200 -9.36 15.65 -4.09
C HIS A 200 -10.59 14.73 -4.16
N ILE A 201 -11.76 15.19 -3.71
CA ILE A 201 -13.01 14.44 -3.87
C ILE A 201 -13.34 14.22 -5.36
N GLY A 202 -13.06 15.20 -6.21
CA GLY A 202 -13.19 15.09 -7.66
C GLY A 202 -12.26 14.02 -8.26
N ASP A 203 -11.02 13.94 -7.80
CA ASP A 203 -10.03 12.97 -8.28
C ASP A 203 -10.37 11.53 -7.86
N VAL A 204 -10.90 11.37 -6.64
CA VAL A 204 -11.36 10.07 -6.13
C VAL A 204 -12.67 9.62 -6.80
N ALA A 205 -13.43 10.54 -7.39
CA ALA A 205 -14.66 10.22 -8.10
C ALA A 205 -14.35 9.45 -9.40
N ALA A 206 -14.56 8.14 -9.38
CA ALA A 206 -14.41 7.32 -10.58
C ALA A 206 -15.28 7.86 -11.74
N PRO A 207 -14.74 8.01 -12.96
CA PRO A 207 -15.52 8.43 -14.10
C PRO A 207 -16.63 7.40 -14.39
N LEU A 208 -17.86 7.87 -14.55
CA LEU A 208 -18.96 7.02 -14.93
C LEU A 208 -18.90 6.72 -16.45
N PRO A 209 -19.24 5.49 -16.87
CA PRO A 209 -19.47 5.18 -18.28
C PRO A 209 -20.53 6.11 -18.88
N GLU A 210 -20.41 6.41 -20.18
CA GLU A 210 -21.40 7.25 -20.89
C GLU A 210 -22.82 6.64 -20.89
N ASP A 211 -22.92 5.32 -20.71
CA ASP A 211 -24.15 4.53 -20.62
C ASP A 211 -24.55 4.19 -19.18
N ALA A 212 -23.98 4.86 -18.17
CA ALA A 212 -24.33 4.64 -16.77
C ALA A 212 -25.83 4.91 -16.50
N ASP A 213 -26.51 3.92 -15.92
CA ASP A 213 -27.90 4.04 -15.51
C ASP A 213 -28.07 5.02 -14.32
N GLU A 214 -29.29 5.53 -14.12
CA GLU A 214 -29.62 6.47 -13.02
C GLU A 214 -29.21 5.95 -11.63
N GLU A 215 -29.22 4.63 -11.42
CA GLU A 215 -28.80 4.00 -10.16
C GLU A 215 -27.29 4.12 -9.93
N ALA A 216 -26.46 3.99 -10.98
CA ALA A 216 -25.01 4.15 -10.88
C ALA A 216 -24.62 5.61 -10.66
N VAL A 217 -25.31 6.54 -11.32
CA VAL A 217 -25.15 7.99 -11.08
C VAL A 217 -25.48 8.33 -9.64
N LYS A 218 -26.60 7.81 -9.14
CA LYS A 218 -27.02 8.03 -7.75
C LYS A 218 -26.04 7.41 -6.74
N ALA A 219 -25.56 6.19 -6.99
CA ALA A 219 -24.60 5.54 -6.09
C ALA A 219 -23.28 6.32 -5.98
N ARG A 220 -22.80 6.90 -7.10
CA ARG A 220 -21.65 7.82 -7.08
C ARG A 220 -21.97 9.07 -6.26
N ASP A 221 -23.11 9.71 -6.50
CA ASP A 221 -23.47 10.95 -5.82
C ASP A 221 -23.64 10.73 -4.30
N ASP A 222 -24.28 9.63 -3.90
CA ASP A 222 -24.42 9.21 -2.50
C ASP A 222 -23.04 8.95 -1.87
N MET A 223 -22.08 8.36 -2.61
CA MET A 223 -20.70 8.15 -2.15
C MET A 223 -19.94 9.48 -1.97
N LEU A 224 -20.06 10.42 -2.90
CA LEU A 224 -19.44 11.75 -2.78
C LEU A 224 -20.04 12.55 -1.62
N GLU A 225 -21.35 12.44 -1.40
CA GLU A 225 -22.00 13.05 -0.22
C GLU A 225 -21.49 12.42 1.08
N MET A 226 -21.29 11.10 1.11
CA MET A 226 -20.67 10.41 2.25
C MET A 226 -19.23 10.87 2.47
N MET A 227 -18.45 11.18 1.43
CA MET A 227 -17.09 11.73 1.55
C MET A 227 -17.08 13.18 2.05
N ARG A 228 -18.07 13.99 1.68
CA ARG A 228 -18.25 15.36 2.19
C ARG A 228 -18.82 15.43 3.60
N ALA A 229 -19.30 14.31 4.15
CA ALA A 229 -19.90 14.28 5.47
C ALA A 229 -18.88 14.66 6.57
N GLU A 230 -19.39 15.24 7.66
CA GLU A 230 -18.55 15.72 8.77
C GLU A 230 -17.65 14.62 9.39
N HIS A 231 -18.10 13.36 9.35
CA HIS A 231 -17.34 12.25 9.93
C HIS A 231 -16.19 11.75 9.04
N SER A 232 -16.29 11.88 7.73
CA SER A 232 -15.29 11.42 6.75
C SER A 232 -14.27 12.51 6.42
N ARG A 233 -14.66 13.78 6.55
CA ARG A 233 -13.80 14.94 6.29
C ARG A 233 -12.42 14.86 6.95
N PRO A 234 -12.26 14.51 8.24
CA PRO A 234 -10.92 14.41 8.86
C PRO A 234 -10.02 13.34 8.26
N LEU A 235 -10.60 12.25 7.74
CA LEU A 235 -9.82 11.18 7.08
C LEU A 235 -9.25 11.68 5.75
N ILE A 236 -10.08 12.37 4.97
CA ILE A 236 -9.69 12.94 3.67
C ILE A 236 -8.69 14.09 3.88
N GLU A 237 -8.93 14.96 4.85
CA GLU A 237 -7.98 16.02 5.21
C GLU A 237 -6.62 15.45 5.60
N SER A 238 -6.59 14.35 6.38
CA SER A 238 -5.34 13.67 6.71
C SER A 238 -4.62 13.10 5.48
N GLU A 239 -5.35 12.59 4.49
CA GLU A 239 -4.78 12.09 3.24
C GLU A 239 -4.17 13.22 2.40
N ILE A 240 -4.87 14.35 2.28
CA ILE A 240 -4.40 15.55 1.57
C ILE A 240 -3.17 16.14 2.28
N LEU A 241 -3.20 16.27 3.61
CA LEU A 241 -2.05 16.76 4.38
C LEU A 241 -0.83 15.86 4.21
N ARG A 242 -1.02 14.54 4.16
CA ARG A 242 0.05 13.58 3.90
C ARG A 242 0.67 13.84 2.53
N GLU A 243 -0.16 13.99 1.49
CA GLU A 243 0.32 14.27 0.13
C GLU A 243 1.07 15.61 0.06
N LYS A 244 0.51 16.68 0.65
CA LYS A 244 1.17 18.00 0.74
C LYS A 244 2.51 17.91 1.47
N SER A 245 2.59 17.13 2.55
CA SER A 245 3.82 16.94 3.33
C SER A 245 4.90 16.23 2.51
N VAL A 246 4.52 15.21 1.74
CA VAL A 246 5.46 14.52 0.84
C VAL A 246 5.93 15.47 -0.26
N ASN A 247 5.02 16.23 -0.89
CA ASN A 247 5.38 17.18 -1.94
C ASN A 247 6.31 18.29 -1.43
N LEU A 248 6.04 18.82 -0.23
CA LEU A 248 6.90 19.79 0.43
C LEU A 248 8.31 19.21 0.68
N LEU A 249 8.36 18.01 1.23
CA LEU A 249 9.62 17.30 1.50
C LEU A 249 10.43 17.03 0.22
N LEU A 250 9.75 16.68 -0.89
CA LEU A 250 10.39 16.54 -2.20
C LEU A 250 10.92 17.87 -2.73
N ALA A 251 10.16 18.96 -2.61
CA ALA A 251 10.61 20.30 -2.99
C ALA A 251 11.86 20.70 -2.21
N ILE A 252 11.88 20.45 -0.89
CA ILE A 252 13.03 20.68 -0.02
C ILE A 252 14.24 19.84 -0.49
N ALA A 253 14.04 18.54 -0.75
CA ALA A 253 15.10 17.64 -1.20
C ALA A 253 15.67 18.02 -2.57
N ARG A 254 14.84 18.57 -3.47
CA ARG A 254 15.24 19.09 -4.78
C ARG A 254 15.87 20.49 -4.70
N GLY A 255 15.83 21.14 -3.54
CA GLY A 255 16.35 22.50 -3.33
C GLY A 255 15.50 23.58 -3.99
N GLU A 256 14.21 23.31 -4.18
CA GLU A 256 13.23 24.27 -4.71
C GLU A 256 12.79 25.25 -3.62
N ASP A 257 12.34 26.45 -4.02
CA ASP A 257 11.81 27.44 -3.07
C ASP A 257 10.50 26.91 -2.45
N ILE A 258 10.47 26.82 -1.13
CA ILE A 258 9.31 26.37 -0.37
C ILE A 258 8.21 27.43 -0.50
N PRO A 259 7.02 27.09 -1.05
CA PRO A 259 5.90 28.02 -1.04
C PRO A 259 5.52 28.34 0.41
N GLU A 260 5.40 29.63 0.73
CA GLU A 260 4.91 30.05 2.06
C GLU A 260 3.52 29.41 2.29
N PRO A 261 3.24 28.89 3.50
CA PRO A 261 1.93 28.33 3.78
C PRO A 261 0.87 29.41 3.51
N GLU A 262 -0.13 29.09 2.69
CA GLU A 262 -1.31 29.94 2.52
C GLU A 262 -1.95 30.07 3.91
N ALA A 263 -1.72 31.22 4.54
CA ALA A 263 -2.28 31.53 5.83
C ALA A 263 -3.80 31.49 5.70
N ASP A 264 -4.43 30.59 6.45
CA ASP A 264 -5.85 30.68 6.74
C ASP A 264 -6.11 32.05 7.39
N ASP A 265 -6.80 32.94 6.66
CA ASP A 265 -7.32 34.23 7.11
C ASP A 265 -8.51 34.01 8.08
N SER A 266 -8.36 33.07 9.01
CA SER A 266 -9.19 32.90 10.19
C SER A 266 -8.46 33.58 11.34
N GLU A 267 -8.76 34.87 11.50
CA GLU A 267 -8.27 35.72 12.58
C GLU A 267 -8.34 35.00 13.94
N SER A 268 -7.15 34.80 14.52
CA SER A 268 -6.82 35.00 15.92
C SER A 268 -7.96 35.46 16.85
N GLU A 269 -8.41 34.57 17.74
CA GLU A 269 -8.81 34.95 19.10
C GLU A 269 -7.85 34.27 20.09
N GLU A 270 -6.78 34.98 20.43
CA GLU A 270 -6.12 34.78 21.73
C GLU A 270 -7.13 35.10 22.84
N PRO A 271 -7.22 34.33 23.94
CA PRO A 271 -7.93 34.79 25.12
C PRO A 271 -7.03 35.77 25.86
N GLU A 272 -7.25 37.07 25.66
CA GLU A 272 -6.70 38.11 26.55
C GLU A 272 -7.20 37.88 27.98
N GLN A 273 -6.25 37.61 28.89
CA GLN A 273 -6.45 37.79 30.32
C GLN A 273 -6.72 39.28 30.61
N SER A 274 -7.95 39.60 31.01
CA SER A 274 -8.28 40.88 31.64
C SER A 274 -8.53 40.67 33.14
N THR A 275 -7.54 41.06 33.93
CA THR A 275 -7.64 41.33 35.36
C THR A 275 -8.62 42.48 35.62
N ALA A 276 -9.62 42.26 36.47
CA ALA A 276 -10.35 43.32 37.16
C ALA A 276 -10.44 43.01 38.65
N GLU A 277 -9.52 43.58 39.43
CA GLU A 277 -9.73 43.85 40.86
C GLU A 277 -10.72 45.01 41.01
N ALA A 278 -11.78 44.82 41.80
CA ALA A 278 -12.43 45.89 42.55
C ALA A 278 -13.12 45.32 43.81
N SER A 279 -12.66 45.83 44.94
CA SER A 279 -12.82 45.31 46.30
C SER A 279 -14.16 45.65 46.99
N ALA A 280 -14.52 44.76 47.91
CA ALA A 280 -15.07 45.00 49.25
C ALA A 280 -16.41 45.73 49.46
N GLN A 281 -17.35 45.03 50.12
CA GLN A 281 -17.97 45.47 51.38
C GLN A 281 -18.56 44.27 52.16
N THR A 282 -17.82 43.89 53.21
CA THR A 282 -18.24 43.55 54.58
C THR A 282 -19.73 43.44 54.92
N GLU A 283 -20.13 42.31 55.53
CA GLU A 283 -20.75 42.31 56.87
C GLU A 283 -20.48 40.99 57.62
N THR A 284 -20.48 41.09 58.95
CA THR A 284 -19.68 40.34 59.92
C THR A 284 -20.53 39.37 60.76
N ALA A 285 -19.86 38.45 61.47
CA ALA A 285 -20.25 37.72 62.69
C ALA A 285 -20.73 36.25 62.45
N VAL A 286 -20.27 35.21 63.16
CA VAL A 286 -19.74 35.09 64.53
C VAL A 286 -18.76 33.89 64.65
N GLU A 287 -17.66 34.16 65.35
CA GLU A 287 -16.79 33.36 66.24
C GLU A 287 -16.98 31.85 66.53
N SER A 288 -15.79 31.21 66.71
CA SER A 288 -15.42 30.12 67.66
C SER A 288 -15.85 28.69 67.31
N GLU A 289 -15.06 27.61 67.45
CA GLU A 289 -13.96 27.28 68.37
C GLU A 289 -12.90 26.33 67.72
N GLN A 290 -11.79 26.16 68.45
CA GLN A 290 -10.56 25.40 68.19
C GLN A 290 -10.67 23.86 68.30
N GLY A 291 -9.62 23.17 67.82
CA GLY A 291 -9.22 21.79 68.16
C GLY A 291 -8.93 20.97 66.89
N GLU A 292 -7.71 20.81 66.39
CA GLU A 292 -6.51 20.08 66.90
C GLU A 292 -6.67 18.55 67.01
N GLU A 293 -5.62 17.84 66.56
CA GLU A 293 -5.35 16.38 66.48
C GLU A 293 -5.96 15.63 65.27
N ALA A 294 -5.21 15.19 64.26
CA ALA A 294 -4.00 14.37 64.17
C ALA A 294 -4.18 12.87 64.56
N ALA A 295 -4.20 12.04 63.50
CA ALA A 295 -3.48 10.78 63.34
C ALA A 295 -3.88 9.49 64.11
N THR A 296 -4.19 8.47 63.28
CA THR A 296 -3.65 7.08 63.26
C THR A 296 -4.08 6.00 64.27
N GLU A 297 -4.06 4.78 63.71
CA GLU A 297 -4.06 3.42 64.28
C GLU A 297 -5.42 2.84 64.72
N GLU A 298 -5.92 1.83 64.01
CA GLU A 298 -5.51 0.41 64.08
C GLU A 298 -5.88 -0.22 65.43
N SER A 299 -6.95 -1.01 65.44
CA SER A 299 -7.03 -2.22 66.27
C SER A 299 -8.14 -3.15 65.79
N ALA A 300 -7.78 -4.42 65.79
CA ALA A 300 -8.57 -5.57 65.44
C ALA A 300 -9.46 -6.06 66.61
N ASP A 301 -10.34 -7.00 66.24
CA ASP A 301 -10.87 -8.10 67.05
C ASP A 301 -12.02 -7.83 68.05
N ALA A 302 -13.23 -8.24 67.64
CA ALA A 302 -14.14 -9.14 68.38
C ALA A 302 -15.30 -9.60 67.49
#